data_AF-A0A2H5Y4T0-F1
#
_entry.id   AF-A0A2H5Y4T0-F1
#
_cell.length_a   1.000
_cell.length_b   1.000
_cell.length_c   1.000
_cell.angle_alpha   90.00
_cell.angle_beta   90.00
_cell.angle_gamma   90.00
#
_symmetry.space_group_name_H-M   'P 1'
#
loop_
_entity.id
_entity.type
_entity.pdbx_description
1 polymer ?
#
loop_
_entity_poly.entity_id
_entity_poly.type
_entity_poly.pdbx_seq_one_letter_code
_entity_poly.pdbx_strand_id
1 'polypeptide(L)'
;MKIYINRDLCSGSLPFCVRCFAFLAEHPLGVDRPCITQILPNNGETVTFVIRTEGETVTLTLDPETRERILTEGWDALVPFVPSFFRA
;
A
#
# COMPACT_ATOMS: atom_id res chain seq x y z
N MET A 1 -4.30 1.21 12.04
CA MET A 1 -3.32 2.26 11.70
C MET A 1 -3.73 2.87 10.37
N LYS A 2 -3.33 4.10 10.04
CA LYS A 2 -3.59 4.71 8.72
C LYS A 2 -2.29 5.20 8.10
N ILE A 3 -2.01 4.79 6.87
CA ILE A 3 -0.74 5.04 6.17
C ILE A 3 -1.04 5.78 4.87
N TYR A 4 -0.38 6.91 4.65
CA TYR A 4 -0.50 7.72 3.45
C TYR A 4 0.70 7.51 2.54
N ILE A 5 0.42 7.11 1.31
CA ILE A 5 1.43 6.85 0.28
C ILE A 5 1.17 7.81 -0.88
N ASN A 6 2.17 8.61 -1.23
CA ASN A 6 2.18 9.41 -2.44
C ASN A 6 3.15 8.79 -3.46
N ARG A 7 2.59 8.07 -4.43
CA ARG A 7 3.34 7.39 -5.48
C ARG A 7 3.99 8.37 -6.46
N ASP A 8 3.40 9.54 -6.66
CA ASP A 8 3.92 10.58 -7.56
C ASP A 8 5.33 11.06 -7.12
N LEU A 9 5.74 10.77 -5.89
CA LEU A 9 7.07 11.09 -5.35
C LEU A 9 8.11 9.98 -5.53
N CYS A 10 7.74 8.82 -6.06
CA CYS A 10 8.62 7.67 -6.19
C CYS A 10 8.86 7.31 -7.65
N SER A 11 10.11 7.06 -8.02
CA SER A 11 10.53 6.64 -9.37
C SER A 11 10.71 5.13 -9.51
N GLY A 12 10.38 4.34 -8.48
CA GLY A 12 10.52 2.87 -8.50
C GLY A 12 9.71 2.22 -9.62
N SER A 13 10.09 1.02 -10.06
CA SER A 13 9.30 0.26 -11.03
C SER A 13 8.10 -0.42 -10.37
N LEU A 14 7.15 -0.90 -11.17
CA LEU A 14 5.97 -1.61 -10.64
C LEU A 14 6.33 -2.83 -9.76
N PRO A 15 7.21 -3.76 -10.16
CA PRO A 15 7.60 -4.89 -9.31
C PRO A 15 8.21 -4.46 -7.98
N PHE A 16 8.86 -3.30 -7.98
CA PHE A 16 9.44 -2.72 -6.79
C PHE A 16 8.37 -2.19 -5.83
N CYS A 17 7.36 -1.50 -6.37
CA CYS A 17 6.20 -1.04 -5.59
C CYS A 17 5.42 -2.20 -4.98
N VAL A 18 5.25 -3.28 -5.74
CA VAL A 18 4.56 -4.50 -5.28
C VAL A 18 5.23 -5.06 -4.03
N ARG A 19 6.57 -5.20 -4.06
CA ARG A 19 7.34 -5.71 -2.92
C ARG A 19 7.31 -4.77 -1.73
N CYS A 20 7.45 -3.45 -1.97
CA CYS A 20 7.42 -2.47 -0.88
C CYS A 20 6.07 -2.43 -0.18
N PHE A 21 4.98 -2.50 -0.94
CA PHE A 21 3.63 -2.48 -0.38
C PHE A 21 3.34 -3.75 0.42
N ALA A 22 3.70 -4.93 -0.10
CA ALA A 22 3.53 -6.19 0.61
C ALA A 22 4.26 -6.19 1.96
N PHE A 23 5.52 -5.78 1.96
CA PHE A 23 6.30 -5.68 3.21
C PHE A 23 5.70 -4.64 4.17
N LEU A 24 5.19 -3.51 3.68
CA LEU A 24 4.55 -2.50 4.52
C LEU A 24 3.20 -2.98 5.10
N ALA A 25 2.46 -3.81 4.36
CA ALA A 25 1.24 -4.45 4.87
C ALA A 25 1.55 -5.40 6.03
N GLU A 26 2.63 -6.18 5.92
CA GLU A 26 3.14 -7.08 6.97
C GLU A 26 3.74 -6.31 8.16
N HIS A 27 4.57 -5.31 7.85
CA HIS A 27 5.38 -4.56 8.78
C HIS A 27 5.13 -3.05 8.59
N PRO A 28 4.01 -2.53 9.12
CA PRO A 28 3.56 -1.15 8.85
C PRO A 28 4.46 -0.06 9.46
N LEU A 29 5.39 -0.45 10.33
CA LEU A 29 6.44 0.39 10.89
C LEU A 29 7.85 -0.02 10.42
N GLY A 30 7.95 -1.01 9.53
CA GLY A 30 9.21 -1.64 9.13
C GLY A 30 9.86 -1.04 7.89
N VAL A 31 9.21 -0.10 7.20
CA VAL A 31 9.77 0.56 6.00
C VAL A 31 9.56 2.06 6.09
N ASP A 32 10.66 2.79 5.95
CA ASP A 32 10.63 4.22 5.70
C ASP A 32 11.00 4.48 4.23
N ARG A 33 10.09 5.09 3.48
CA ARG A 33 10.25 5.40 2.06
C ARG A 33 9.80 6.82 1.77
N PRO A 34 10.41 7.53 0.81
CA PRO A 34 9.98 8.86 0.41
C PRO A 34 8.52 8.96 -0.05
N CYS A 35 7.94 7.87 -0.57
CA CYS A 35 6.53 7.83 -0.91
C CYS A 35 5.61 7.64 0.30
N ILE A 36 6.09 7.17 1.46
CA ILE A 36 5.30 7.09 2.69
C ILE A 36 5.36 8.47 3.34
N THR A 37 4.29 9.22 3.17
CA THR A 37 4.25 10.64 3.57
C THR A 37 3.76 10.83 4.99
N GLN A 38 2.98 9.88 5.51
CA GLN A 38 2.44 9.96 6.87
C GLN A 38 2.00 8.59 7.37
N ILE A 39 2.28 8.31 8.64
CA ILE A 39 1.72 7.17 9.38
C ILE A 39 0.99 7.72 10.60
N LEU A 40 -0.31 7.42 10.69
CA LEU A 40 -1.16 7.73 11.82
C LEU A 40 -1.43 6.43 12.58
N PRO A 41 -0.82 6.22 13.75
CA PRO A 41 -1.16 5.09 14.60
C PRO A 41 -2.61 5.18 15.06
N ASN A 42 -3.24 4.03 15.30
CA ASN A 42 -4.53 3.94 15.99
C ASN A 42 -4.47 2.77 16.99
N ASN A 43 -5.52 2.60 17.78
CA ASN A 43 -5.63 1.52 18.76
C ASN A 43 -6.35 0.28 18.19
N GLY A 44 -6.52 0.20 16.87
CA GLY A 44 -7.32 -0.84 16.21
C GLY A 44 -6.47 -1.77 15.35
N GLU A 45 -6.99 -2.97 15.09
CA GLU A 45 -6.29 -4.03 14.34
C GLU A 45 -6.29 -3.80 12.82
N THR A 46 -7.19 -2.96 12.32
CA THR A 46 -7.30 -2.64 10.90
C THR A 46 -6.20 -1.70 10.44
N VAL A 47 -5.75 -1.86 9.20
CA VAL A 47 -4.80 -0.93 8.57
C VAL A 47 -5.39 -0.32 7.32
N THR A 48 -5.46 1.00 7.29
CA THR A 48 -5.97 1.76 6.16
C THR A 48 -4.81 2.37 5.38
N PHE A 49 -4.72 2.08 4.08
CA PHE A 49 -3.82 2.74 3.14
C PHE A 49 -4.59 3.81 2.38
N VAL A 50 -4.02 5.02 2.30
CA VAL A 50 -4.47 6.09 1.40
C VAL A 50 -3.37 6.32 0.39
N ILE A 51 -3.62 5.93 -0.86
CA ILE A 51 -2.60 5.88 -1.91
C ILE A 51 -2.98 6.89 -2.98
N ARG A 52 -2.10 7.86 -3.24
CA ARG A 52 -2.20 8.78 -4.37
C ARG A 52 -1.30 8.30 -5.50
N THR A 53 -1.82 8.21 -6.71
CA THR A 53 -1.06 7.92 -7.93
C THR A 53 -1.69 8.62 -9.13
N GLU A 54 -0.89 9.25 -9.98
CA GLU A 54 -1.35 9.88 -11.23
C GLU A 54 -2.49 10.90 -11.01
N GLY A 55 -2.50 11.56 -9.84
CA GLY A 55 -3.56 12.50 -9.45
C GLY A 55 -4.82 11.85 -8.87
N GLU A 56 -4.97 10.53 -8.94
CA GLU A 56 -6.07 9.79 -8.30
C GLU A 56 -5.71 9.37 -6.87
N THR A 57 -6.71 9.19 -6.02
CA THR A 57 -6.52 8.72 -4.64
C THR A 57 -7.44 7.54 -4.35
N VAL A 58 -6.85 6.44 -3.88
CA VAL A 58 -7.55 5.22 -3.48
C VAL A 58 -7.37 5.02 -1.98
N THR A 59 -8.45 4.64 -1.30
CA THR A 59 -8.40 4.25 0.11
C THR A 59 -8.75 2.77 0.24
N LEU A 60 -7.85 2.00 0.85
CA LEU A 60 -8.00 0.58 1.11
C LEU A 60 -7.94 0.35 2.62
N THR A 61 -8.88 -0.39 3.18
CA THR A 61 -8.79 -0.83 4.58
C THR A 61 -8.67 -2.33 4.62
N LEU A 62 -7.65 -2.80 5.31
CA LEU A 62 -7.38 -4.21 5.55
C LEU A 62 -7.78 -4.56 6.98
N ASP A 63 -8.66 -5.53 7.11
CA ASP A 63 -8.85 -6.27 8.36
C ASP A 63 -7.74 -7.34 8.53
N PRO A 64 -7.64 -7.99 9.70
CA PRO A 64 -6.61 -9.01 9.95
C PRO A 64 -6.61 -10.17 8.94
N GLU A 65 -7.79 -10.64 8.55
CA GLU A 65 -7.96 -11.76 7.60
C GLU A 65 -7.45 -11.39 6.20
N THR A 66 -7.82 -10.21 5.70
CA THR A 66 -7.36 -9.69 4.41
C THR A 66 -5.85 -9.44 4.41
N ARG A 67 -5.31 -9.02 5.56
CA ARG A 67 -3.86 -8.86 5.74
C ARG A 67 -3.10 -10.16 5.57
N GLU A 68 -3.59 -11.24 6.18
CA GLU A 68 -2.99 -12.56 6.05
C GLU A 68 -3.02 -13.06 4.61
N ARG A 69 -4.14 -12.82 3.89
CA ARG A 69 -4.26 -13.15 2.47
C ARG A 69 -3.29 -12.36 1.58
N ILE A 70 -2.99 -11.10 1.88
CA ILE A 70 -1.96 -10.35 1.13
C ILE A 70 -0.59 -11.02 1.22
N LEU A 71 -0.25 -11.62 2.37
CA LEU A 71 1.04 -12.27 2.58
C LEU A 71 1.17 -13.57 1.77
N THR A 72 0.07 -14.29 1.57
CA THR A 72 0.05 -15.58 0.89
C THR A 72 -0.26 -15.48 -0.61
N GLU A 73 -1.19 -14.61 -1.00
CA GLU A 73 -1.71 -14.51 -2.38
C GLU A 73 -1.07 -13.37 -3.18
N GLY A 74 -0.44 -12.40 -2.51
CA GLY A 74 -0.01 -11.14 -3.14
C GLY A 74 -1.11 -10.08 -3.14
N TRP A 75 -0.72 -8.82 -2.98
CA TRP A 75 -1.67 -7.72 -2.80
C TRP A 75 -2.45 -7.34 -4.08
N ASP A 76 -1.94 -7.69 -5.25
CA ASP A 76 -2.56 -7.44 -6.56
C ASP A 76 -3.88 -8.19 -6.75
N ALA A 77 -4.10 -9.28 -6.01
CA ALA A 77 -5.37 -9.99 -5.96
C ALA A 77 -6.45 -9.29 -5.11
N LEU A 78 -6.05 -8.39 -4.21
CA LEU A 78 -6.90 -7.83 -3.15
C LEU A 78 -7.10 -6.33 -3.23
N VAL A 79 -6.27 -5.63 -4.01
CA VAL A 79 -6.41 -4.21 -4.26
C VAL A 79 -6.78 -4.03 -5.72
N PRO A 80 -7.92 -3.40 -6.05
CA PRO A 80 -8.31 -3.09 -7.42
C PRO A 80 -7.43 -1.94 -7.93
N PHE A 81 -6.13 -2.16 -8.03
CA PHE A 81 -5.16 -1.18 -8.47
C PHE A 81 -4.77 -1.52 -9.90
N VAL A 82 -5.39 -0.86 -10.87
CA VAL A 82 -4.86 -0.81 -12.24
C VAL A 82 -4.63 0.66 -12.62
N PRO A 83 -3.63 1.33 -12.03
CA PRO A 83 -3.17 2.62 -12.54
C PRO A 83 -2.64 2.45 -13.96
N SER A 84 -2.64 3.53 -14.75
CA SER A 84 -2.47 3.44 -16.21
C SER A 84 -1.12 2.83 -16.63
N PHE A 85 -0.11 2.86 -15.77
CA PHE A 85 1.20 2.22 -15.97
C PHE A 85 1.23 0.68 -15.89
N PHE A 86 0.11 -0.01 -15.60
CA PHE A 86 -0.03 -1.47 -15.74
C PHE A 86 -0.42 -1.93 -17.15
N ARG A 87 -0.78 -1.02 -18.05
CA ARG A 87 -1.08 -1.36 -19.45
C ARG A 87 0.22 -1.41 -20.25
N ALA A 88 1.00 -2.47 -20.06
CA ALA A 88 2.03 -2.89 -21.01
C ALA A 88 1.54 -4.15 -21.74
#